data_AF-A0A974HZN6-F1
#
_entry.id   AF-A0A974HZN6-F1
#
_cell.length_a   1.000
_cell.length_b   1.000
_cell.length_c   1.000
_cell.angle_alpha   90.00
_cell.angle_beta   90.00
_cell.angle_gamma   90.00
#
_symmetry.space_group_name_H-M   'P 1'
#
loop_
_entity.id
_entity.type
_entity.pdbx_description
1 polymer ?
#
loop_
_entity_poly.entity_id
_entity_poly.type
_entity_poly.pdbx_seq_one_letter_code
_entity_poly.pdbx_strand_id
1 'polypeptide(L)'
;MTESLQEVAFLDVLVSRTQTGFKTRIYTKPTDRNQLLLYDSHHPIGVKKSIPISQFSRKVQCRESGQKIHTKKNKQRVAFVSQYNAYSNDCKSILYKHWHLLREAYPTIKEFQQIPMMSFRRGTTIGNKVVSADIRLPPMKETFLGPKRQGMFKCKGCAQCKYVLVGSEFSDTENKKNYKIRGFHTCDTNFVVYMLVCPCGLIYVGETTQKVRDRFSQHRSTIKVKNRSLPVSRHCIDMGHTSDDLKFRVIQHIPPPKRGGDRSLILKRTEVQWIDRLKTLTPNGLNRDFDLHLFL
;
A
#
# COMPACT_ATOMS: atom_id res chain seq x y z
N MET A 1 -32.73 -59.58 36.88
CA MET A 1 -32.85 -59.33 35.43
C MET A 1 -31.65 -58.50 35.00
N THR A 2 -30.58 -59.15 34.56
CA THR A 2 -29.34 -58.51 34.11
C THR A 2 -29.39 -58.36 32.60
N GLU A 3 -29.83 -57.20 32.12
CA GLU A 3 -29.72 -56.88 30.70
C GLU A 3 -28.25 -56.66 30.34
N SER A 4 -27.75 -57.48 29.41
CA SER A 4 -26.43 -57.30 28.80
C SER A 4 -26.46 -56.08 27.89
N LEU A 5 -25.90 -54.95 28.33
CA LEU A 5 -25.75 -53.76 27.49
C LEU A 5 -24.73 -54.03 26.37
N GLN A 6 -25.23 -54.51 25.23
CA GLN A 6 -24.44 -54.66 24.00
C GLN A 6 -24.08 -53.31 23.38
N GLU A 7 -24.81 -52.25 23.74
CA GLU A 7 -24.61 -50.88 23.25
C GLU A 7 -24.72 -49.86 24.38
N VAL A 8 -23.86 -48.85 24.37
CA VAL A 8 -23.85 -47.74 25.34
C VAL A 8 -23.79 -46.42 24.58
N ALA A 9 -24.73 -45.52 24.87
CA ALA A 9 -24.70 -44.16 24.35
C ALA A 9 -23.80 -43.26 25.21
N PHE A 10 -22.81 -42.62 24.60
CA PHE A 10 -21.95 -41.64 25.23
C PHE A 10 -21.86 -40.37 24.37
N LEU A 11 -22.40 -39.27 24.87
CA LEU A 11 -22.51 -37.99 24.16
C LEU A 11 -23.22 -38.17 22.79
N ASP A 12 -22.49 -37.87 21.71
CA ASP A 12 -22.97 -37.90 20.32
C ASP A 12 -22.70 -39.26 19.63
N VAL A 13 -22.26 -40.29 20.39
CA VAL A 13 -21.79 -41.57 19.85
C VAL A 13 -22.44 -42.76 20.56
N LEU A 14 -22.94 -43.72 19.79
CA LEU A 14 -23.37 -45.04 20.26
C LEU A 14 -22.21 -46.02 20.08
N VAL A 15 -21.74 -46.58 21.18
CA VAL A 15 -20.66 -47.56 21.21
C VAL A 15 -21.29 -48.95 21.34
N SER A 16 -21.14 -49.78 20.32
CA SER A 16 -21.58 -51.18 20.34
C SER A 16 -20.39 -52.14 20.40
N ARG A 17 -20.50 -53.17 21.23
CA ARG A 17 -19.46 -54.19 21.39
C ARG A 17 -19.61 -55.26 20.31
N THR A 18 -18.55 -55.49 19.54
CA THR A 18 -18.45 -56.55 18.53
C THR A 18 -17.48 -57.64 19.00
N GLN A 19 -17.51 -58.82 18.36
CA GLN A 19 -16.64 -59.95 18.73
C GLN A 19 -15.14 -59.63 18.60
N THR A 20 -14.77 -58.64 17.77
CA THR A 20 -13.38 -58.28 17.47
C THR A 20 -13.00 -56.86 17.93
N GLY A 21 -13.86 -56.16 18.68
CA GLY A 21 -13.59 -54.78 19.13
C GLY A 21 -14.86 -53.96 19.37
N PHE A 22 -14.75 -52.64 19.28
CA PHE A 22 -15.87 -51.71 19.43
C PHE A 22 -16.23 -51.05 18.10
N LYS A 23 -17.54 -50.89 17.86
CA LYS A 23 -18.08 -50.17 16.72
C LYS A 23 -18.75 -48.90 17.22
N THR A 24 -18.49 -47.78 16.57
CA THR A 24 -19.07 -46.49 16.92
C THR A 24 -20.00 -46.02 15.81
N ARG A 25 -21.18 -45.50 16.19
CA ARG A 25 -22.12 -44.85 15.27
C ARG A 25 -22.57 -43.53 15.88
N ILE A 26 -23.06 -42.60 15.06
CA ILE A 26 -23.61 -41.33 15.55
C ILE A 26 -24.89 -41.65 16.33
N TYR A 27 -24.99 -41.16 17.56
CA TYR A 27 -26.18 -41.27 18.38
C TYR A 27 -26.88 -39.91 18.43
N THR A 28 -28.18 -39.90 18.09
CA THR A 28 -29.04 -38.73 18.23
C THR A 28 -30.02 -39.01 19.36
N LYS A 29 -30.06 -38.13 20.37
CA LYS A 29 -30.99 -38.30 21.49
C LYS A 29 -32.43 -38.21 20.98
N PRO A 30 -33.39 -38.97 21.55
CA PRO A 30 -34.80 -38.91 21.13
C PRO A 30 -35.42 -37.51 21.23
N THR A 31 -34.86 -36.65 22.09
CA THR A 31 -35.28 -35.27 22.31
C THR A 31 -34.60 -34.24 21.40
N ASP A 32 -33.63 -34.65 20.58
CA ASP A 32 -32.93 -33.74 19.68
C ASP A 32 -33.82 -33.32 18.50
N ARG A 33 -34.01 -32.01 18.35
CA ARG A 33 -34.82 -31.41 17.28
C ARG A 33 -33.99 -31.03 16.05
N ASN A 34 -32.70 -31.41 15.97
CA ASN A 34 -31.79 -31.03 14.88
C ASN A 34 -31.80 -29.51 14.61
N GLN A 35 -31.78 -28.71 15.68
CA GLN A 35 -31.84 -27.26 15.54
C GLN A 35 -30.53 -26.74 14.93
N LEU A 36 -30.62 -26.30 13.67
CA LEU A 36 -29.52 -25.66 12.98
C LEU A 36 -29.44 -24.19 13.40
N LEU A 37 -28.22 -23.74 13.72
CA LEU A 37 -27.98 -22.33 14.00
C LEU A 37 -28.17 -21.50 12.72
N LEU A 38 -29.14 -20.59 12.73
CA LEU A 38 -29.32 -19.63 11.64
C LEU A 38 -28.08 -18.74 11.51
N TYR A 39 -27.59 -18.55 10.29
CA TYR A 39 -26.41 -17.73 10.03
C TYR A 39 -26.62 -16.26 10.42
N ASP A 40 -27.86 -15.80 10.44
CA ASP A 40 -28.25 -14.43 10.79
C ASP A 40 -28.42 -14.21 12.31
N SER A 41 -28.25 -15.25 13.12
CA SER A 41 -28.30 -15.13 14.59
C SER A 41 -27.20 -14.22 15.15
N HIS A 42 -27.35 -13.66 16.35
CA HIS A 42 -26.38 -12.72 16.95
C HIS A 42 -25.10 -13.39 17.53
N HIS A 43 -24.64 -14.50 16.96
CA HIS A 43 -23.45 -15.22 17.42
C HIS A 43 -22.15 -14.70 16.77
N PRO A 44 -20.99 -14.84 17.45
CA PRO A 44 -19.69 -14.49 16.87
C PRO A 44 -19.41 -15.22 15.55
N ILE A 45 -18.78 -14.53 14.60
CA ILE A 45 -18.53 -15.06 13.24
C ILE A 45 -17.67 -16.34 13.25
N GLY A 46 -16.78 -16.48 14.25
CA GLY A 46 -15.96 -17.68 14.43
C GLY A 46 -16.78 -18.92 14.74
N VAL A 47 -17.82 -18.79 15.58
CA VAL A 47 -18.73 -19.88 15.96
C VAL A 47 -19.56 -20.32 14.75
N LYS A 48 -20.12 -19.37 13.99
CA LYS A 48 -20.89 -19.67 12.77
C LYS A 48 -20.06 -20.41 11.72
N LYS A 49 -18.77 -20.05 11.59
CA LYS A 49 -17.84 -20.70 10.64
C LYS A 49 -17.36 -22.06 11.11
N SER A 50 -17.23 -22.30 12.42
CA SER A 50 -16.74 -23.57 12.95
C SER A 50 -17.81 -24.66 12.96
N ILE A 51 -19.08 -24.31 13.09
CA ILE A 51 -20.19 -25.27 13.16
C ILE A 51 -20.22 -26.23 11.96
N PRO A 52 -20.24 -25.78 10.68
CA PRO A 52 -20.25 -26.70 9.54
C PRO A 52 -19.03 -27.63 9.50
N ILE A 53 -17.85 -27.11 9.84
CA ILE A 53 -16.60 -27.87 9.85
C ILE A 53 -16.65 -28.96 10.92
N SER A 54 -17.02 -28.60 12.15
CA SER A 54 -17.10 -29.53 13.28
C SER A 54 -18.14 -30.63 13.06
N GLN A 55 -19.27 -30.31 12.44
CA GLN A 55 -20.33 -31.28 12.15
C GLN A 55 -19.95 -32.23 11.01
N PHE A 56 -19.28 -31.70 9.97
CA PHE A 56 -18.82 -32.53 8.85
C PHE A 56 -17.69 -33.48 9.27
N SER A 57 -16.73 -33.01 10.07
CA SER A 57 -15.64 -33.86 10.60
C SER A 57 -16.18 -35.02 11.44
N ARG A 58 -17.21 -34.78 12.26
CA ARG A 58 -17.89 -35.84 13.04
C ARG A 58 -18.51 -36.91 12.14
N LYS A 59 -19.17 -36.51 11.05
CA LYS A 59 -19.74 -37.45 10.07
C LYS A 59 -18.69 -38.27 9.32
N VAL A 60 -17.54 -37.68 9.04
CA VAL A 60 -16.41 -38.37 8.41
C VAL A 60 -15.78 -39.39 9.36
N GLN A 61 -15.60 -39.04 10.63
CA GLN A 61 -14.95 -39.90 11.62
C GLN A 61 -15.80 -41.10 12.06
N CYS A 62 -17.13 -41.00 12.00
CA CYS A 62 -18.05 -42.09 12.32
C CYS A 62 -18.43 -42.98 11.12
N ARG A 63 -17.93 -42.71 9.91
CA ARG A 63 -18.07 -43.64 8.78
C ARG A 63 -16.98 -44.71 8.92
N GLU A 64 -17.42 -45.96 9.00
CA GLU A 64 -16.60 -47.16 9.02
C GLU A 64 -15.36 -47.06 8.14
N SER A 65 -14.23 -47.51 8.69
CA SER A 65 -12.90 -47.70 8.10
C SER A 65 -12.87 -48.69 6.91
N GLY A 66 -13.81 -48.60 5.96
CA GLY A 66 -13.99 -49.60 4.92
C GLY A 66 -14.60 -49.15 3.59
N GLN A 67 -15.20 -47.97 3.47
CA GLN A 67 -15.65 -47.48 2.15
C GLN A 67 -14.53 -46.67 1.48
N LYS A 68 -13.86 -47.33 0.54
CA LYS A 68 -12.93 -46.73 -0.43
C LYS A 68 -13.48 -45.37 -0.87
N ILE A 69 -12.78 -44.30 -0.48
CA ILE A 69 -12.87 -43.04 -1.19
C ILE A 69 -12.64 -43.41 -2.65
N HIS A 70 -13.64 -43.23 -3.53
CA HIS A 70 -13.39 -43.25 -4.96
C HIS A 70 -12.38 -42.14 -5.23
N THR A 71 -11.09 -42.50 -5.22
CA THR A 71 -10.04 -41.69 -5.79
C THR A 71 -10.37 -41.62 -7.27
N LYS A 72 -11.12 -40.58 -7.66
CA LYS A 72 -11.25 -40.21 -9.07
C LYS A 72 -9.83 -40.18 -9.59
N LYS A 73 -9.49 -41.09 -10.52
CA LYS A 73 -8.22 -41.04 -11.26
C LYS A 73 -8.08 -39.60 -11.75
N ASN A 74 -7.11 -38.87 -11.20
CA ASN A 74 -6.84 -37.48 -11.57
C ASN A 74 -6.36 -37.50 -13.02
N LYS A 75 -7.30 -37.39 -13.97
CA LYS A 75 -6.96 -36.94 -15.31
C LYS A 75 -6.48 -35.51 -15.10
N GLN A 76 -5.16 -35.30 -15.21
CA GLN A 76 -4.54 -33.98 -15.19
C GLN A 76 -5.09 -33.17 -16.38
N ARG A 77 -6.27 -32.58 -16.21
CA ARG A 77 -6.85 -31.63 -17.17
C ARG A 77 -6.35 -30.25 -16.77
N VAL A 78 -5.83 -29.52 -17.75
CA VAL A 78 -5.40 -28.14 -17.53
C VAL A 78 -6.62 -27.30 -17.16
N ALA A 79 -6.48 -26.48 -16.13
CA ALA A 79 -7.51 -25.52 -15.74
C ALA A 79 -7.31 -24.22 -16.53
N PHE A 80 -8.34 -23.79 -17.26
CA PHE A 80 -8.39 -22.45 -17.83
C PHE A 80 -9.04 -21.52 -16.79
N VAL A 81 -8.23 -20.65 -16.19
CA VAL A 81 -8.66 -19.78 -15.08
C VAL A 81 -8.90 -18.36 -15.60
N SER A 82 -10.16 -17.95 -15.68
CA SER A 82 -10.55 -16.57 -16.03
C SER A 82 -11.24 -15.85 -14.85
N GLN A 83 -11.53 -14.55 -14.99
CA GLN A 83 -12.37 -13.84 -14.01
C GLN A 83 -13.86 -14.00 -14.38
N TYR A 84 -14.71 -14.26 -13.37
CA TYR A 84 -16.15 -14.34 -13.58
C TYR A 84 -16.72 -12.97 -13.99
N ASN A 85 -17.43 -12.94 -15.11
CA ASN A 85 -18.16 -11.80 -15.66
C ASN A 85 -19.46 -12.28 -16.33
N ALA A 86 -20.32 -11.36 -16.79
CA ALA A 86 -21.60 -11.70 -17.42
C ALA A 86 -21.43 -12.62 -18.66
N TYR A 87 -20.35 -12.43 -19.41
CA TYR A 87 -20.04 -13.17 -20.64
C TYR A 87 -19.24 -14.45 -20.39
N SER A 88 -19.04 -14.87 -19.14
CA SER A 88 -18.17 -16.01 -18.81
C SER A 88 -18.68 -17.33 -19.38
N ASN A 89 -20.00 -17.48 -19.46
CA ASN A 89 -20.63 -18.65 -20.07
C ASN A 89 -20.50 -18.62 -21.61
N ASP A 90 -20.58 -17.45 -22.23
CA ASP A 90 -20.37 -17.29 -23.67
C ASP A 90 -18.91 -17.56 -24.05
N CYS A 91 -17.96 -17.04 -23.26
CA CYS A 91 -16.55 -17.37 -23.44
C CYS A 91 -16.29 -18.87 -23.29
N LYS A 92 -16.96 -19.53 -22.34
CA LYS A 92 -16.87 -20.99 -22.18
C LYS A 92 -17.44 -21.75 -23.39
N SER A 93 -18.57 -21.31 -23.93
CA SER A 93 -19.20 -21.96 -25.08
C SER A 93 -18.34 -21.81 -26.34
N ILE A 94 -17.79 -20.61 -26.58
CA ILE A 94 -16.86 -20.32 -27.67
C ILE A 94 -15.59 -21.16 -27.53
N LEU A 95 -14.99 -21.19 -26.34
CA LEU A 95 -13.78 -21.97 -26.09
C LEU A 95 -14.00 -23.45 -26.39
N TYR A 96 -15.13 -24.02 -25.96
CA TYR A 96 -15.44 -25.43 -26.19
C TYR A 96 -15.74 -25.72 -27.65
N LYS A 97 -16.45 -24.82 -28.34
CA LYS A 97 -16.74 -24.93 -29.78
C LYS A 97 -15.48 -24.92 -30.63
N HIS A 98 -14.52 -24.06 -30.29
CA HIS A 98 -13.32 -23.80 -31.10
C HIS A 98 -12.04 -24.43 -30.52
N TRP A 99 -12.13 -25.31 -29.52
CA TRP A 99 -10.95 -25.96 -28.92
C TRP A 99 -10.13 -26.79 -29.92
N HIS A 100 -10.78 -27.32 -30.96
CA HIS A 100 -10.13 -28.09 -32.02
C HIS A 100 -9.03 -27.29 -32.72
N LEU A 101 -9.18 -25.97 -32.88
CA LEU A 101 -8.17 -25.10 -33.49
C LEU A 101 -6.84 -25.13 -32.72
N LEU A 102 -6.90 -25.14 -31.38
CA LEU A 102 -5.71 -25.22 -30.54
C LEU A 102 -5.09 -26.62 -30.56
N ARG A 103 -5.92 -27.67 -30.67
CA ARG A 103 -5.45 -29.05 -30.80
C ARG A 103 -4.73 -29.30 -32.13
N GLU A 104 -5.24 -28.72 -33.22
CA GLU A 104 -4.67 -28.84 -34.56
C GLU A 104 -3.42 -27.98 -34.76
N ALA A 105 -3.41 -26.76 -34.21
CA ALA A 105 -2.25 -25.87 -34.30
C ALA A 105 -1.04 -26.37 -33.48
N TYR A 106 -1.28 -27.10 -32.38
CA TYR A 106 -0.23 -27.54 -31.46
C TYR A 106 -0.35 -29.04 -31.11
N PRO A 107 -0.15 -29.94 -32.08
CA PRO A 107 -0.33 -31.39 -31.87
C PRO A 107 0.71 -31.98 -30.90
N THR A 108 1.87 -31.34 -30.77
CA THR A 108 2.98 -31.75 -29.90
C THR A 108 2.65 -31.63 -28.40
N ILE A 109 1.70 -30.75 -28.03
CA ILE A 109 1.34 -30.46 -26.64
C ILE A 109 0.24 -31.43 -26.19
N LYS A 110 0.59 -32.39 -25.32
CA LYS A 110 -0.33 -33.42 -24.84
C LYS A 110 -1.49 -32.85 -24.02
N GLU A 111 -1.28 -31.70 -23.41
CA GLU A 111 -2.23 -30.98 -22.58
C GLU A 111 -3.42 -30.40 -23.36
N PHE A 112 -3.24 -30.09 -24.65
CA PHE A 112 -4.29 -29.54 -25.51
C PHE A 112 -5.15 -30.61 -26.19
N GLN A 113 -4.79 -31.89 -26.04
CA GLN A 113 -5.59 -33.01 -26.53
C GLN A 113 -6.94 -33.12 -25.81
N GLN A 114 -7.02 -32.63 -24.57
CA GLN A 114 -8.26 -32.59 -23.79
C GLN A 114 -8.74 -31.16 -23.59
N ILE A 115 -10.06 -30.97 -23.64
CA ILE A 115 -10.68 -29.68 -23.35
C ILE A 115 -10.35 -29.28 -21.90
N PRO A 116 -9.95 -28.02 -21.63
CA PRO A 116 -9.56 -27.59 -20.30
C PRO A 116 -10.77 -27.49 -19.37
N MET A 117 -10.51 -27.59 -18.08
CA MET A 117 -11.49 -27.31 -17.04
C MET A 117 -11.63 -25.79 -16.89
N MET A 118 -12.80 -25.25 -17.24
CA MET A 118 -13.09 -23.84 -16.98
C MET A 118 -13.23 -23.60 -15.47
N SER A 119 -12.45 -22.67 -14.95
CA SER A 119 -12.52 -22.22 -13.56
C SER A 119 -12.57 -20.70 -13.53
N PHE A 120 -13.39 -20.14 -12.64
CA PHE A 120 -13.55 -18.70 -12.54
C PHE A 120 -13.05 -18.19 -11.19
N ARG A 121 -12.14 -17.21 -11.22
CA ARG A 121 -11.85 -16.38 -10.05
C ARG A 121 -13.04 -15.46 -9.80
N ARG A 122 -13.31 -15.16 -8.53
CA ARG A 122 -14.37 -14.21 -8.14
C ARG A 122 -14.19 -12.90 -8.91
N GLY A 123 -15.21 -12.49 -9.66
CA GLY A 123 -15.23 -11.20 -10.35
C GLY A 123 -15.16 -10.03 -9.37
N THR A 124 -14.77 -8.86 -9.87
CA THR A 124 -14.82 -7.63 -9.06
C THR A 124 -16.27 -7.28 -8.74
N THR A 125 -16.68 -7.43 -7.48
CA THR A 125 -18.01 -6.97 -7.03
C THR A 125 -18.04 -5.45 -6.94
N ILE A 126 -19.24 -4.86 -6.96
CA ILE A 126 -19.43 -3.43 -6.64
C ILE A 126 -18.79 -3.15 -5.29
N GLY A 127 -19.06 -3.96 -4.26
CA GLY A 127 -18.38 -3.89 -2.96
C GLY A 127 -16.84 -3.83 -3.07
N ASN A 128 -16.19 -4.69 -3.86
CA ASN A 128 -14.73 -4.61 -4.04
C ASN A 128 -14.27 -3.31 -4.73
N LYS A 129 -15.13 -2.66 -5.52
CA LYS A 129 -14.86 -1.35 -6.14
C LYS A 129 -15.10 -0.18 -5.17
N VAL A 130 -16.16 -0.21 -4.35
CA VAL A 130 -16.53 0.88 -3.43
C VAL A 130 -15.94 0.76 -2.03
N VAL A 131 -15.44 -0.41 -1.62
CA VAL A 131 -14.83 -0.64 -0.29
C VAL A 131 -13.34 -0.27 -0.26
N SER A 132 -12.80 0.28 -1.36
CA SER A 132 -11.49 0.92 -1.29
C SER A 132 -11.62 2.23 -0.51
N ALA A 133 -11.17 2.22 0.75
CA ALA A 133 -11.11 3.42 1.59
C ALA A 133 -10.29 4.57 0.95
N ASP A 134 -9.37 4.23 0.03
CA ASP A 134 -8.60 5.20 -0.72
C ASP A 134 -9.19 5.40 -2.12
N ILE A 135 -9.48 6.66 -2.47
CA ILE A 135 -9.69 7.10 -3.85
C ILE A 135 -8.35 6.91 -4.57
N ARG A 136 -8.25 5.84 -5.37
CA ARG A 136 -7.09 5.65 -6.24
C ARG A 136 -7.20 6.65 -7.38
N LEU A 137 -6.43 7.73 -7.31
CA LEU A 137 -6.23 8.58 -8.47
C LEU A 137 -5.69 7.69 -9.61
N PRO A 138 -6.27 7.78 -10.82
CA PRO A 138 -5.78 6.99 -11.94
C PRO A 138 -4.27 7.23 -12.11
N PRO A 139 -3.49 6.19 -12.46
CA PRO A 139 -2.09 6.38 -12.77
C PRO A 139 -1.98 7.47 -13.83
N MET A 140 -1.11 8.44 -13.57
CA MET A 140 -0.96 9.61 -14.41
C MET A 140 -0.55 9.15 -15.80
N LYS A 141 -1.41 9.37 -16.81
CA LYS A 141 -1.12 9.00 -18.20
C LYS A 141 0.11 9.78 -18.65
N GLU A 142 1.11 9.09 -19.19
CA GLU A 142 2.22 9.77 -19.84
C GLU A 142 1.69 10.57 -21.03
N THR A 143 2.09 11.84 -21.11
CA THR A 143 1.80 12.66 -22.28
C THR A 143 2.64 12.19 -23.46
N PHE A 144 2.27 12.54 -24.70
CA PHE A 144 3.09 12.31 -25.90
C PHE A 144 4.56 12.79 -25.73
N LEU A 145 4.77 13.81 -24.90
CA LEU A 145 6.09 14.36 -24.55
C LEU A 145 6.86 13.57 -23.48
N GLY A 146 6.39 12.36 -23.14
CA GLY A 146 6.98 11.50 -22.13
C GLY A 146 6.62 11.87 -20.68
N PRO A 147 7.29 11.26 -19.70
CA PRO A 147 7.05 11.51 -18.28
C PRO A 147 7.45 12.95 -17.90
N LYS A 148 6.71 13.55 -16.97
CA LYS A 148 7.05 14.89 -16.46
C LYS A 148 8.46 14.88 -15.87
N ARG A 149 9.28 15.84 -16.29
CA ARG A 149 10.61 16.09 -15.72
C ARG A 149 10.49 16.35 -14.22
N GLN A 150 11.40 15.76 -13.45
CA GLN A 150 11.47 15.95 -12.00
C GLN A 150 12.63 16.88 -11.65
N GLY A 151 12.47 17.67 -10.59
CA GLY A 151 13.46 18.63 -10.14
C GLY A 151 12.91 20.04 -9.94
N MET A 152 13.84 20.95 -9.68
CA MET A 152 13.62 22.39 -9.60
C MET A 152 13.91 23.03 -10.95
N PHE A 153 12.98 23.87 -11.43
CA PHE A 153 13.08 24.60 -12.70
C PHE A 153 12.74 26.08 -12.53
N LYS A 154 13.23 26.91 -13.46
CA LYS A 154 12.89 28.36 -13.49
C LYS A 154 11.48 28.53 -14.06
N CYS A 155 10.62 29.33 -13.41
CA CYS A 155 9.31 29.67 -13.98
C CYS A 155 9.35 30.74 -15.07
N LYS A 156 10.52 31.34 -15.34
CA LYS A 156 10.80 32.36 -16.38
C LYS A 156 10.01 33.68 -16.30
N GLY A 157 9.05 33.81 -15.38
CA GLY A 157 8.24 35.02 -15.19
C GLY A 157 8.45 35.74 -13.85
N CYS A 158 9.54 35.44 -13.12
CA CYS A 158 9.78 35.98 -11.78
C CYS A 158 11.16 36.61 -11.62
N ALA A 159 11.27 37.67 -10.82
CA ALA A 159 12.54 38.36 -10.53
C ALA A 159 13.55 37.48 -9.77
N GLN A 160 13.06 36.46 -9.06
CA GLN A 160 13.82 35.55 -8.20
C GLN A 160 14.38 34.37 -8.98
N CYS A 161 13.94 34.18 -10.23
CA CYS A 161 14.27 33.03 -11.07
C CYS A 161 15.77 32.96 -11.41
N LYS A 162 16.49 34.08 -11.32
CA LYS A 162 17.96 34.13 -11.49
C LYS A 162 18.73 33.47 -10.35
N TYR A 163 18.15 33.40 -9.15
CA TYR A 163 18.79 32.81 -7.96
C TYR A 163 18.43 31.33 -7.77
N VAL A 164 17.67 30.73 -8.69
CA VAL A 164 17.24 29.33 -8.60
C VAL A 164 18.38 28.41 -9.01
N LEU A 165 18.69 27.46 -8.13
CA LEU A 165 19.52 26.32 -8.45
C LEU A 165 18.68 25.23 -9.14
N VAL A 166 18.78 25.16 -10.47
CA VAL A 166 18.06 24.19 -11.31
C VAL A 166 18.69 22.80 -11.18
N GLY A 167 17.87 21.75 -11.21
CA GLY A 167 18.34 20.37 -11.23
C GLY A 167 17.34 19.37 -10.66
N SER A 168 17.49 18.11 -11.03
CA SER A 168 16.73 16.97 -10.50
C SER A 168 17.32 16.40 -9.21
N GLU A 169 18.56 16.74 -8.90
CA GLU A 169 19.31 16.21 -7.76
C GLU A 169 20.14 17.31 -7.08
N PHE A 170 20.45 17.11 -5.81
CA PHE A 170 21.40 17.92 -5.05
C PHE A 170 22.31 17.04 -4.20
N SER A 171 23.53 17.51 -3.98
CA SER A 171 24.51 16.87 -3.12
C SER A 171 24.59 17.58 -1.77
N ASP A 172 24.82 16.81 -0.72
CA ASP A 172 25.27 17.35 0.56
C ASP A 172 26.75 17.77 0.49
N THR A 173 27.08 18.90 1.10
CA THR A 173 28.43 19.47 1.18
C THR A 173 29.38 18.57 1.98
N GLU A 174 28.87 17.88 3.01
CA GLU A 174 29.69 17.10 3.94
C GLU A 174 29.76 15.61 3.55
N ASN A 175 28.62 14.98 3.27
CA ASN A 175 28.57 13.53 3.06
C ASN A 175 28.71 13.05 1.60
N LYS A 176 28.86 13.96 0.62
CA LYS A 176 28.87 13.66 -0.83
C LYS A 176 27.70 12.77 -1.30
N LYS A 177 26.60 12.77 -0.54
CA LYS A 177 25.41 11.95 -0.83
C LYS A 177 24.48 12.71 -1.75
N ASN A 178 24.03 12.04 -2.82
CA ASN A 178 23.11 12.62 -3.79
C ASN A 178 21.65 12.34 -3.43
N TYR A 179 20.85 13.40 -3.41
CA TYR A 179 19.43 13.37 -3.13
C TYR A 179 18.62 13.75 -4.36
N LYS A 180 17.63 12.91 -4.72
CA LYS A 180 16.73 13.17 -5.84
C LYS A 180 15.53 14.02 -5.41
N ILE A 181 15.30 15.12 -6.10
CA ILE A 181 14.15 16.00 -5.92
C ILE A 181 12.97 15.38 -6.66
N ARG A 182 11.96 14.94 -5.91
CA ARG A 182 10.78 14.27 -6.48
C ARG A 182 9.74 15.30 -6.91
N GLY A 183 9.21 15.14 -8.12
CA GLY A 183 8.17 16.01 -8.69
C GLY A 183 8.72 17.23 -9.42
N PHE A 184 7.84 17.97 -10.08
CA PHE A 184 8.18 19.18 -10.84
C PHE A 184 7.92 20.42 -9.99
N HIS A 185 8.99 21.17 -9.69
CA HIS A 185 8.93 22.36 -8.84
C HIS A 185 9.43 23.59 -9.57
N THR A 186 8.83 24.73 -9.24
CA THR A 186 9.24 26.04 -9.74
C THR A 186 9.17 27.07 -8.62
N CYS A 187 9.45 28.33 -8.94
CA CYS A 187 9.38 29.45 -8.00
C CYS A 187 7.98 29.66 -7.40
N ASP A 188 6.93 29.16 -8.05
CA ASP A 188 5.54 29.26 -7.62
C ASP A 188 5.07 28.12 -6.72
N THR A 189 5.91 27.10 -6.48
CA THR A 189 5.56 25.98 -5.62
C THR A 189 5.44 26.44 -4.17
N ASN A 190 4.38 25.97 -3.49
CA ASN A 190 4.05 26.26 -2.10
C ASN A 190 4.04 24.97 -1.24
N PHE A 191 3.99 25.08 0.09
CA PHE A 191 4.09 23.94 1.01
C PHE A 191 5.33 23.09 0.74
N VAL A 192 6.47 23.75 0.78
CA VAL A 192 7.76 23.16 0.47
C VAL A 192 8.75 23.36 1.61
N VAL A 193 9.63 22.39 1.75
CA VAL A 193 10.92 22.57 2.40
C VAL A 193 11.91 22.96 1.30
N TYR A 194 12.62 24.05 1.52
CA TYR A 194 13.62 24.60 0.61
C TYR A 194 14.96 24.73 1.32
N MET A 195 16.01 24.89 0.52
CA MET A 195 17.35 25.20 0.99
C MET A 195 17.84 26.51 0.38
N LEU A 196 18.59 27.30 1.15
CA LEU A 196 19.40 28.40 0.69
C LEU A 196 20.87 27.98 0.75
N VAL A 197 21.62 28.30 -0.29
CA VAL A 197 23.05 28.02 -0.39
C VAL A 197 23.78 29.35 -0.40
N CYS A 198 24.67 29.52 0.57
CA CYS A 198 25.55 30.67 0.68
C CYS A 198 26.78 30.49 -0.22
N PRO A 199 27.38 31.57 -0.77
CA PRO A 199 28.67 31.50 -1.47
C PRO A 199 29.79 30.85 -0.64
N CYS A 200 29.75 30.94 0.69
CA CYS A 200 30.72 30.29 1.58
C CYS A 200 30.53 28.76 1.69
N GLY A 201 29.51 28.19 1.05
CA GLY A 201 29.20 26.76 1.08
C GLY A 201 28.23 26.34 2.18
N LEU A 202 27.93 27.23 3.15
CA LEU A 202 26.97 26.93 4.21
C LEU A 202 25.53 26.89 3.68
N ILE A 203 24.74 25.97 4.23
CA ILE A 203 23.36 25.74 3.83
C ILE A 203 22.42 26.16 4.96
N TYR A 204 21.30 26.79 4.59
CA TYR A 204 20.12 26.97 5.44
C TYR A 204 18.98 26.12 4.90
N VAL A 205 18.30 25.39 5.78
CA VAL A 205 17.05 24.70 5.45
C VAL A 205 15.89 25.44 6.11
N GLY A 206 14.80 25.61 5.38
CA GLY A 206 13.60 26.23 5.93
C GLY A 206 12.34 25.70 5.26
N GLU A 207 11.21 25.98 5.90
CA GLU A 207 9.88 25.64 5.42
C GLU A 207 9.09 26.86 4.97
N THR A 208 8.11 26.65 4.10
CA THR A 208 7.15 27.69 3.73
C THR A 208 5.83 27.13 3.25
N THR A 209 4.73 27.74 3.72
CA THR A 209 3.38 27.51 3.20
C THR A 209 3.06 28.42 2.01
N GLN A 210 3.79 29.53 1.87
CA GLN A 210 3.67 30.48 0.76
C GLN A 210 4.45 29.98 -0.46
N LYS A 211 4.42 30.73 -1.57
CA LYS A 211 5.27 30.42 -2.72
C LYS A 211 6.74 30.63 -2.35
N VAL A 212 7.62 29.73 -2.76
CA VAL A 212 9.05 29.81 -2.42
C VAL A 212 9.72 31.11 -2.88
N ARG A 213 9.27 31.70 -4.00
CA ARG A 213 9.77 33.00 -4.48
C ARG A 213 9.48 34.15 -3.50
N ASP A 214 8.32 34.12 -2.85
CA ASP A 214 7.89 35.18 -1.94
C ASP A 214 8.69 35.05 -0.64
N ARG A 215 8.86 33.80 -0.15
CA ARG A 215 9.73 33.51 1.00
C ARG A 215 11.19 33.92 0.75
N PHE A 216 11.73 33.64 -0.43
CA PHE A 216 13.09 34.08 -0.78
C PHE A 216 13.20 35.60 -0.84
N SER A 217 12.16 36.30 -1.32
CA SER A 217 12.12 37.76 -1.34
C SER A 217 12.13 38.36 0.07
N GLN A 218 11.44 37.72 1.02
CA GLN A 218 11.47 38.11 2.43
C GLN A 218 12.89 37.99 3.01
N HIS A 219 13.58 36.87 2.77
CA HIS A 219 14.99 36.70 3.19
C HIS A 219 15.90 37.78 2.58
N ARG A 220 15.73 38.11 1.31
CA ARG A 220 16.51 39.18 0.68
C ARG A 220 16.21 40.55 1.30
N SER A 221 14.95 40.83 1.62
CA SER A 221 14.55 42.07 2.27
C SER A 221 15.19 42.21 3.66
N THR A 222 15.18 41.15 4.47
CA THR A 222 15.77 41.18 5.82
C THR A 222 17.28 41.41 5.81
N ILE A 223 17.98 40.83 4.83
CA ILE A 223 19.42 41.07 4.61
C ILE A 223 19.67 42.54 4.23
N LYS A 224 18.86 43.10 3.31
CA LYS A 224 18.99 44.51 2.89
C LYS A 224 18.73 45.50 4.02
N VAL A 225 17.77 45.20 4.88
CA VAL A 225 17.45 45.97 6.09
C VAL A 225 18.51 45.76 7.20
N LYS A 226 19.47 44.85 7.01
CA LYS A 226 20.54 44.50 7.96
C LYS A 226 20.02 44.01 9.31
N ASN A 227 18.91 43.25 9.31
CA ASN A 227 18.35 42.71 10.54
C ASN A 227 19.20 41.53 11.06
N ARG A 228 19.84 41.68 12.24
CA ARG A 228 20.71 40.65 12.84
C ARG A 228 19.97 39.60 13.69
N SER A 229 18.65 39.69 13.83
CA SER A 229 17.88 38.73 14.63
C SER A 229 17.81 37.35 13.95
N LEU A 230 17.68 37.33 12.61
CA LEU A 230 17.56 36.11 11.81
C LEU A 230 18.95 35.55 11.45
N PRO A 231 19.13 34.21 11.48
CA PRO A 231 20.45 33.61 11.39
C PRO A 231 21.08 33.79 10.01
N VAL A 232 20.31 33.64 8.92
CA VAL A 232 20.79 33.86 7.55
C VAL A 232 21.24 35.31 7.35
N SER A 233 20.47 36.26 7.87
CA SER A 233 20.77 37.69 7.73
C SER A 233 21.99 38.09 8.57
N ARG A 234 22.08 37.61 9.81
CA ARG A 234 23.26 37.78 10.67
C ARG A 234 24.53 37.28 9.97
N HIS A 235 24.52 36.05 9.46
CA HIS A 235 25.66 35.48 8.75
C HIS A 235 26.07 36.32 7.53
N CYS A 236 25.11 36.76 6.71
CA CYS A 236 25.42 37.57 5.54
C CYS A 236 26.07 38.90 5.93
N ILE A 237 25.64 39.53 7.03
CA ILE A 237 26.22 40.78 7.53
C ILE A 237 27.64 40.54 8.05
N ASP A 238 27.85 39.49 8.85
CA ASP A 238 29.14 39.20 9.49
C ASP A 238 30.21 38.80 8.47
N MET A 239 29.83 38.07 7.42
CA MET A 239 30.74 37.65 6.33
C MET A 239 30.78 38.63 5.15
N GLY A 240 30.01 39.72 5.19
CA GLY A 240 29.94 40.71 4.09
C GLY A 240 29.30 40.19 2.80
N HIS A 241 28.45 39.14 2.86
CA HIS A 241 27.72 38.62 1.71
C HIS A 241 26.47 39.45 1.42
N THR A 242 26.13 39.57 0.14
CA THR A 242 24.93 40.29 -0.28
C THR A 242 23.75 39.34 -0.50
N SER A 243 22.55 39.89 -0.50
CA SER A 243 21.32 39.14 -0.78
C SER A 243 21.28 38.53 -2.20
N ASP A 244 22.18 38.97 -3.08
CA ASP A 244 22.25 38.54 -4.48
C ASP A 244 23.15 37.31 -4.68
N ASP A 245 24.03 37.03 -3.71
CA ASP A 245 24.93 35.88 -3.75
C ASP A 245 24.24 34.58 -3.33
N LEU A 246 23.15 34.70 -2.59
CA LEU A 246 22.35 33.57 -2.12
C LEU A 246 21.58 32.93 -3.27
N LYS A 247 21.60 31.60 -3.31
CA LYS A 247 20.80 30.81 -4.24
C LYS A 247 19.87 29.87 -3.50
N PHE A 248 18.76 29.50 -4.13
CA PHE A 248 17.76 28.64 -3.49
C PHE A 248 17.26 27.52 -4.41
N ARG A 249 16.78 26.43 -3.80
CA ARG A 249 16.02 25.38 -4.47
C ARG A 249 15.06 24.70 -3.50
N VAL A 250 13.99 24.12 -4.06
CA VAL A 250 13.09 23.24 -3.31
C VAL A 250 13.74 21.87 -3.16
N ILE A 251 13.74 21.32 -1.94
CA ILE A 251 14.24 19.97 -1.67
C ILE A 251 13.11 18.95 -1.54
N GLN A 252 11.98 19.36 -0.94
CA GLN A 252 10.81 18.48 -0.80
C GLN A 252 9.51 19.27 -0.81
N HIS A 253 8.53 18.79 -1.56
CA HIS A 253 7.16 19.29 -1.55
C HIS A 253 6.27 18.38 -0.72
N ILE A 254 5.39 18.97 0.08
CA ILE A 254 4.42 18.25 0.92
C ILE A 254 3.06 18.33 0.24
N PRO A 255 2.60 17.27 -0.44
CA PRO A 255 1.26 17.25 -1.02
C PRO A 255 0.18 17.30 0.08
N PRO A 256 -1.05 17.72 -0.26
CA PRO A 256 -2.16 17.65 0.68
C PRO A 256 -2.38 16.20 1.16
N PRO A 257 -2.60 15.98 2.46
CA PRO A 257 -2.77 14.64 3.00
C PRO A 257 -4.09 14.02 2.52
N LYS A 258 -4.04 12.74 2.13
CA LYS A 258 -5.18 12.03 1.51
C LYS A 258 -6.36 11.76 2.46
N ARG A 259 -6.09 11.61 3.76
CA ARG A 259 -7.07 11.20 4.78
C ARG A 259 -7.25 12.26 5.88
N GLY A 260 -7.04 13.54 5.51
CA GLY A 260 -6.93 14.62 6.49
C GLY A 260 -5.64 14.54 7.32
N GLY A 261 -5.53 15.43 8.31
CA GLY A 261 -4.33 15.64 9.11
C GLY A 261 -3.71 17.01 8.88
N ASP A 262 -2.92 17.46 9.85
CA ASP A 262 -2.30 18.78 9.79
C ASP A 262 -1.10 18.78 8.81
N ARG A 263 -1.32 19.34 7.62
CA ARG A 263 -0.29 19.51 6.59
C ARG A 263 0.85 20.40 7.07
N SER A 264 0.57 21.38 7.93
CA SER A 264 1.58 22.28 8.49
C SER A 264 2.50 21.54 9.45
N LEU A 265 1.94 20.65 10.28
CA LEU A 265 2.74 19.78 11.16
C LEU A 265 3.64 18.84 10.36
N ILE A 266 3.13 18.24 9.28
CA ILE A 266 3.94 17.39 8.38
C ILE A 266 5.08 18.21 7.76
N LEU A 267 4.79 19.44 7.34
CA LEU A 267 5.79 20.34 6.77
C LEU A 267 6.91 20.65 7.79
N LYS A 268 6.56 21.05 9.01
CA LYS A 268 7.52 21.33 10.09
C LYS A 268 8.35 20.09 10.45
N ARG A 269 7.72 18.92 10.63
CA ARG A 269 8.44 17.66 10.88
C ARG A 269 9.43 17.34 9.76
N THR A 270 9.04 17.56 8.51
CA THR A 270 9.91 17.30 7.35
C THR A 270 11.11 18.26 7.33
N GLU A 271 10.91 19.53 7.68
CA GLU A 271 11.99 20.50 7.82
C GLU A 271 13.02 20.04 8.85
N VAL A 272 12.60 19.67 10.06
CA VAL A 272 13.49 19.18 11.13
C VAL A 272 14.30 17.97 10.66
N GLN A 273 13.65 17.02 9.97
CA GLN A 273 14.34 15.87 9.39
C GLN A 273 15.41 16.26 8.37
N TRP A 274 15.19 17.31 7.58
CA TRP A 274 16.19 17.80 6.62
C TRP A 274 17.32 18.58 7.29
N ILE A 275 17.01 19.38 8.32
CA ILE A 275 18.04 20.09 9.09
C ILE A 275 18.99 19.08 9.74
N ASP A 276 18.47 18.03 10.38
CA ASP A 276 19.30 16.98 10.98
C ASP A 276 20.06 16.18 9.91
N ARG A 277 19.40 15.84 8.80
CA ARG A 277 20.00 15.03 7.72
C ARG A 277 21.13 15.74 6.99
N LEU A 278 21.01 17.05 6.78
CA LEU A 278 22.02 17.88 6.09
C LEU A 278 22.96 18.61 7.05
N LYS A 279 22.83 18.35 8.37
CA LYS A 279 23.63 18.96 9.44
C LYS A 279 23.77 20.48 9.29
N THR A 280 22.65 21.16 9.00
CA THR A 280 22.66 22.60 8.73
C THR A 280 22.67 23.47 9.99
N LEU A 281 22.89 22.89 11.18
CA LEU A 281 23.03 23.65 12.41
C LEU A 281 24.37 24.39 12.48
N THR A 282 24.37 25.60 13.06
CA THR A 282 25.59 26.32 13.38
C THR A 282 26.50 25.49 14.30
N PRO A 283 27.82 25.37 14.02
CA PRO A 283 28.61 26.19 13.10
C PRO A 283 28.71 25.69 11.66
N ASN A 284 28.32 24.44 11.36
CA ASN A 284 28.49 23.82 10.03
C ASN A 284 27.40 24.22 9.01
N GLY A 285 26.34 24.89 9.46
CA GLY A 285 25.33 25.50 8.62
C GLY A 285 24.74 26.77 9.22
N LEU A 286 23.62 27.21 8.65
CA LEU A 286 23.00 28.49 8.96
C LEU A 286 21.75 28.39 9.87
N ASN A 287 21.26 27.20 10.18
CA ASN A 287 20.16 27.02 11.12
C ASN A 287 20.69 27.16 12.57
N ARG A 288 19.95 27.87 13.43
CA ARG A 288 20.34 28.04 14.84
C ARG A 288 19.92 26.84 15.69
N ASP A 289 18.67 26.42 15.52
CA ASP A 289 17.98 25.42 16.31
C ASP A 289 16.78 24.86 15.54
N PHE A 290 16.18 23.79 16.05
CA PHE A 290 14.92 23.23 15.59
C PHE A 290 14.14 22.60 16.75
N ASP A 291 12.82 22.53 16.62
CA ASP A 291 11.95 22.03 17.69
C ASP A 291 11.67 20.53 17.55
N LEU A 292 12.17 19.73 18.50
CA LEU A 292 11.93 18.30 18.57
C LEU A 292 10.58 17.93 19.21
N HIS A 293 9.91 18.85 19.92
CA HIS A 293 8.58 18.58 20.50
C HIS A 293 7.53 18.24 19.45
N LEU A 294 7.77 18.60 18.18
CA LEU A 294 6.91 18.25 17.06
C LEU A 294 6.75 16.73 16.87
N PHE A 295 7.62 15.89 17.44
CA PHE A 295 7.60 14.42 17.28
C PHE A 295 7.03 13.66 18.48
N LEU A 296 6.74 14.36 19.59
CA LEU A 296 6.04 13.81 20.75
C LEU A 296 4.52 13.82 20.50
#